data_AF-A0A7Y3EB02-F1
#
_entry.id   AF-A0A7Y3EB02-F1
#
_cell.length_a   1.000
_cell.length_b   1.000
_cell.length_c   1.000
_cell.angle_alpha   90.00
_cell.angle_beta   90.00
_cell.angle_gamma   90.00
#
_symmetry.space_group_name_H-M   'P 1'
#
loop_
_entity.id
_entity.type
_entity.pdbx_description
1 polymer ?
#
loop_
_entity_poly.entity_id
_entity_poly.type
_entity_poly.pdbx_seq_one_letter_code
_entity_poly.pdbx_strand_id
1 'polypeptide(L)'
;MNIDTREVEERMAHFESVCRREEIKLTHQRIEVFREIAQTVDHPDAEQIFQRVRKRLPTVSLDTVYRTLWLLNDLGLLTTMGSSRERTRFDANLDSHHHFICAKCGYTRDFYSTELDHIQLPDSVDSLGEIEATHVEVRGVCRQCIDT
;
A
#
# COMPACT_ATOMS: atom_id res chain seq x y z
N MET A 1 -6.62 -0.98 -14.19
CA MET A 1 -7.71 -1.83 -13.67
C MET A 1 -8.15 -1.15 -12.40
N ASN A 2 -9.43 -0.80 -12.29
CA ASN A 2 -9.93 -0.08 -11.12
C ASN A 2 -10.28 -1.10 -10.04
N ILE A 3 -9.98 -0.77 -8.78
CA ILE A 3 -10.50 -1.47 -7.62
C ILE A 3 -12.04 -1.40 -7.67
N ASP A 4 -12.72 -2.44 -7.19
CA ASP A 4 -14.18 -2.44 -7.07
C ASP A 4 -14.62 -1.21 -6.26
N THR A 5 -15.57 -0.43 -6.77
CA THR A 5 -16.11 0.75 -6.08
C THR A 5 -16.54 0.42 -4.66
N ARG A 6 -17.11 -0.79 -4.44
CA ARG A 6 -17.52 -1.25 -3.12
C ARG A 6 -16.35 -1.40 -2.15
N GLU A 7 -15.23 -1.93 -2.61
CA GLU A 7 -14.02 -2.10 -1.79
C GLU A 7 -13.44 -0.73 -1.41
N VAL A 8 -13.44 0.23 -2.34
CA VAL A 8 -13.02 1.61 -2.05
C VAL A 8 -13.94 2.24 -0.99
N GLU A 9 -15.25 2.05 -1.08
CA GLU A 9 -16.22 2.55 -0.09
C GLU A 9 -16.00 1.92 1.30
N GLU A 10 -15.75 0.60 1.36
CA GLU A 10 -15.43 -0.11 2.60
C GLU A 10 -14.13 0.43 3.25
N ARG A 11 -13.07 0.63 2.45
CA ARG A 11 -11.81 1.25 2.90
C ARG A 11 -12.04 2.67 3.44
N MET A 12 -12.81 3.48 2.71
CA MET A 12 -13.14 4.86 3.14
C MET A 12 -13.94 4.88 4.45
N ALA A 13 -14.92 4.00 4.60
CA ALA A 13 -15.71 3.89 5.83
C ALA A 13 -14.86 3.45 7.02
N HIS A 14 -13.93 2.52 6.80
CA HIS A 14 -12.97 2.10 7.82
C HIS A 14 -12.05 3.25 8.25
N PHE A 15 -11.48 3.99 7.29
CA PHE A 15 -10.68 5.20 7.54
C PHE A 15 -11.41 6.24 8.39
N GLU A 16 -12.66 6.55 8.05
CA GLU A 16 -13.45 7.51 8.82
C GLU A 16 -13.72 7.03 10.25
N SER A 17 -14.03 5.73 10.41
CA SER A 17 -14.25 5.11 11.72
C SER A 17 -13.01 5.20 12.60
N VAL A 18 -11.84 4.82 12.08
CA VAL A 18 -10.56 4.91 12.81
C VAL A 18 -10.25 6.36 13.16
N CYS A 19 -10.36 7.31 12.22
CA CYS A 19 -10.08 8.71 12.51
C CYS A 19 -10.99 9.28 13.60
N ARG A 20 -12.28 8.91 13.62
CA ARG A 20 -13.21 9.34 14.69
C ARG A 20 -12.84 8.74 16.04
N ARG A 21 -12.47 7.46 16.08
CA ARG A 21 -12.07 6.77 17.31
C ARG A 21 -10.79 7.35 17.90
N GLU A 22 -9.80 7.65 17.06
CA GLU A 22 -8.49 8.20 17.46
C GLU A 22 -8.48 9.73 17.54
N GLU A 23 -9.66 10.38 17.48
CA GLU A 23 -9.84 11.84 17.53
C GLU A 23 -9.01 12.63 16.48
N ILE A 24 -8.70 11.97 15.35
CA ILE A 24 -7.97 12.55 14.23
C ILE A 24 -8.92 13.37 13.36
N LYS A 25 -8.60 14.65 13.22
CA LYS A 25 -9.36 15.56 12.34
C LYS A 25 -9.37 15.07 10.88
N LEU A 26 -10.57 14.83 10.35
CA LEU A 26 -10.83 14.51 8.94
C LEU A 26 -10.76 15.78 8.07
N THR A 27 -9.54 16.27 7.83
CA THR A 27 -9.33 17.38 6.88
C THR A 27 -9.55 16.91 5.44
N HIS A 28 -9.98 17.82 4.56
CA HIS A 28 -10.14 17.51 3.13
C HIS A 28 -8.85 16.95 2.49
N GLN A 29 -7.68 17.47 2.85
CA GLN A 29 -6.38 16.94 2.39
C GLN A 29 -6.18 15.46 2.77
N ARG A 30 -6.44 15.09 4.03
CA ARG A 30 -6.32 13.70 4.50
C ARG A 30 -7.26 12.75 3.76
N ILE A 31 -8.51 13.20 3.54
CA ILE A 31 -9.52 12.44 2.81
C ILE A 31 -9.06 12.20 1.37
N GLU A 32 -8.58 13.22 0.66
CA GLU A 32 -8.13 13.07 -0.73
C GLU A 32 -6.86 12.22 -0.87
N VAL A 33 -5.95 12.30 0.10
CA VAL A 33 -4.76 11.44 0.14
C VAL A 33 -5.15 9.98 0.37
N PHE A 34 -5.97 9.69 1.39
CA PHE A 34 -6.40 8.33 1.65
C PHE A 34 -7.23 7.76 0.49
N ARG A 35 -8.15 8.55 -0.08
CA ARG A 35 -8.96 8.14 -1.24
C ARG A 35 -8.09 7.76 -2.44
N GLU A 36 -7.01 8.50 -2.72
CA GLU A 36 -6.10 8.15 -3.81
C GLU A 36 -5.52 6.75 -3.61
N ILE A 37 -5.01 6.44 -2.42
CA ILE A 37 -4.36 5.16 -2.14
C ILE A 37 -5.39 4.02 -2.07
N ALA A 38 -6.57 4.29 -1.53
CA ALA A 38 -7.67 3.33 -1.46
C ALA A 38 -8.09 2.81 -2.84
N GLN A 39 -7.77 3.54 -3.92
CA GLN A 39 -8.10 3.20 -5.31
C GLN A 39 -6.94 2.59 -6.10
N THR A 40 -5.74 2.48 -5.50
CA THR A 40 -4.53 2.02 -6.21
C THR A 40 -4.25 0.55 -5.99
N VAL A 41 -3.78 -0.12 -7.05
CA VAL A 41 -3.27 -1.50 -7.05
C VAL A 41 -1.78 -1.58 -7.36
N ASP A 42 -1.15 -0.43 -7.59
CA ASP A 42 0.22 -0.31 -8.09
C ASP A 42 1.24 0.11 -7.00
N HIS A 43 0.77 0.20 -5.75
CA HIS A 43 1.51 0.60 -4.55
C HIS A 43 2.41 1.81 -4.82
N PRO A 44 1.80 3.00 -5.00
CA PRO A 44 2.57 4.18 -5.33
C PRO A 44 3.46 4.62 -4.17
N ASP A 45 4.57 5.27 -4.52
CA ASP A 45 5.36 6.03 -3.55
C ASP A 45 4.69 7.39 -3.22
N ALA A 46 5.25 8.11 -2.24
CA ALA A 46 4.71 9.39 -1.80
C ALA A 46 4.73 10.48 -2.90
N GLU A 47 5.71 10.47 -3.81
CA GLU A 47 5.78 11.44 -4.91
C GLU A 47 4.70 11.17 -5.94
N GLN A 48 4.47 9.90 -6.27
CA GLN A 48 3.40 9.49 -7.17
C GLN A 48 2.03 9.85 -6.59
N ILE A 49 1.79 9.59 -5.30
CA ILE A 49 0.56 9.99 -4.61
C ILE A 49 0.40 11.51 -4.66
N PHE A 50 1.45 12.27 -4.35
CA PHE A 50 1.43 13.73 -4.44
C PHE A 50 1.06 14.22 -5.83
N GLN A 51 1.70 13.68 -6.88
CA GLN A 51 1.41 14.06 -8.26
C GLN A 51 -0.04 13.75 -8.66
N ARG A 52 -0.60 12.63 -8.18
CA ARG A 52 -1.99 12.23 -8.46
C ARG A 52 -2.99 13.11 -7.71
N VAL A 53 -2.80 13.32 -6.40
CA VAL A 53 -3.68 14.14 -5.55
C VAL A 53 -3.65 15.61 -5.97
N ARG A 54 -2.48 16.17 -6.32
CA ARG A 54 -2.33 17.58 -6.71
C ARG A 54 -3.17 17.97 -7.93
N LYS A 55 -3.52 17.02 -8.80
CA LYS A 55 -4.42 17.26 -9.94
C LYS A 55 -5.82 17.70 -9.48
N ARG A 56 -6.26 17.24 -8.31
CA ARG A 56 -7.57 17.54 -7.71
C ARG A 56 -7.47 18.58 -6.59
N LEU A 57 -6.32 18.62 -5.90
CA LEU A 57 -6.04 19.52 -4.79
C LEU A 57 -4.74 20.31 -4.99
N PRO A 58 -4.72 21.37 -5.82
CA PRO A 58 -3.48 22.06 -6.23
C PRO A 58 -2.68 22.70 -5.08
N THR A 59 -3.32 22.93 -3.94
CA THR A 59 -2.72 23.54 -2.74
C THR A 59 -2.05 22.55 -1.81
N VAL A 60 -2.16 21.24 -2.06
CA VAL A 60 -1.46 20.23 -1.26
C VAL A 60 0.05 20.34 -1.49
N SER A 61 0.84 20.21 -0.43
CA SER A 61 2.30 20.11 -0.52
C SER A 61 2.75 18.65 -0.42
N LEU A 62 3.96 18.36 -0.88
CA LEU A 62 4.56 17.04 -0.71
C LEU A 62 4.74 16.70 0.78
N ASP A 63 5.10 17.67 1.62
CA ASP A 63 5.20 17.50 3.09
C ASP A 63 3.85 17.07 3.69
N THR A 64 2.75 17.70 3.30
CA THR A 64 1.41 17.32 3.74
C THR A 64 1.07 15.88 3.37
N VAL A 65 1.43 15.45 2.15
CA VAL A 65 1.23 14.06 1.70
C VAL A 65 2.04 13.11 2.57
N TYR A 66 3.35 13.34 2.73
CA TYR A 66 4.20 12.50 3.58
C TYR A 66 3.68 12.37 5.01
N ARG A 67 3.38 13.50 5.67
CA ARG A 67 2.87 13.49 7.05
C ARG A 67 1.54 12.76 7.17
N THR A 68 0.70 12.86 6.15
CA THR A 68 -0.56 12.14 6.10
C THR A 68 -0.34 10.64 5.94
N LEU A 69 0.54 10.22 5.03
CA LEU A 69 0.85 8.81 4.80
C LEU A 69 1.40 8.12 6.04
N TRP A 70 2.36 8.74 6.71
CA TRP A 70 2.92 8.20 7.95
C TRP A 70 1.90 8.16 9.08
N LEU A 71 1.07 9.21 9.23
CA LEU A 71 -0.03 9.18 10.19
C LEU A 71 -0.99 8.02 9.91
N LEU A 72 -1.36 7.79 8.66
CA LEU A 72 -2.27 6.71 8.29
C LEU A 72 -1.64 5.32 8.53
N ASN A 73 -0.34 5.17 8.25
CA ASN A 73 0.40 3.96 8.60
C ASN A 73 0.41 3.72 10.12
N ASP A 74 0.69 4.76 10.92
CA ASP A 74 0.70 4.65 12.39
C ASP A 74 -0.69 4.29 12.96
N LEU A 75 -1.76 4.67 12.26
CA LEU A 75 -3.14 4.32 12.58
C LEU A 75 -3.54 2.91 12.08
N GLY A 76 -2.64 2.18 11.43
CA GLY A 76 -2.91 0.86 10.85
C GLY A 76 -3.86 0.90 9.65
N LEU A 77 -3.99 2.06 8.99
CA LEU A 77 -4.85 2.25 7.81
C LEU A 77 -4.12 2.04 6.49
N LEU A 78 -2.79 1.99 6.53
CA LEU A 78 -1.93 1.66 5.41
C LEU A 78 -0.88 0.66 5.88
N THR A 79 -0.38 -0.13 4.94
CA THR A 79 0.89 -0.85 5.10
C THR A 79 1.94 -0.27 4.16
N THR A 80 3.21 -0.57 4.45
CA THR A 80 4.35 -0.07 3.69
C THR A 80 5.21 -1.21 3.16
N MET A 81 5.72 -1.05 1.95
CA MET A 81 6.72 -1.95 1.35
C MET A 81 8.00 -1.19 1.01
N GLY A 82 9.15 -1.84 1.16
CA GLY A 82 10.46 -1.33 0.72
C GLY A 82 11.43 -1.03 1.88
N SER A 83 12.73 -1.08 1.57
CA SER A 83 13.81 -1.07 2.56
C SER A 83 14.27 0.32 3.02
N SER A 84 13.76 1.40 2.44
CA SER A 84 14.17 2.78 2.74
C SER A 84 13.02 3.75 2.52
N ARG A 85 12.94 4.83 3.32
CA ARG A 85 11.87 5.86 3.22
C ARG A 85 11.64 6.42 1.82
N GLU A 86 12.70 6.56 1.02
CA GLU A 86 12.62 7.08 -0.37
C GLU A 86 12.06 6.06 -1.37
N ARG A 87 12.07 4.78 -1.01
CA ARG A 87 11.51 3.68 -1.81
C ARG A 87 10.28 3.07 -1.16
N THR A 88 9.75 3.71 -0.11
CA THR A 88 8.57 3.24 0.60
C THR A 88 7.35 3.42 -0.29
N ARG A 89 6.70 2.30 -0.56
CA ARG A 89 5.41 2.24 -1.25
C ARG A 89 4.32 2.06 -0.22
N PHE A 90 3.16 2.62 -0.51
CA PHE A 90 2.00 2.60 0.40
C PHE A 90 0.88 1.77 -0.21
N ASP A 91 0.20 1.03 0.65
CA ASP A 91 -0.96 0.23 0.29
C ASP A 91 -2.07 0.38 1.32
N ALA A 92 -3.30 0.50 0.84
CA ALA A 92 -4.52 0.54 1.65
C ALA A 92 -5.22 -0.82 1.71
N ASN A 93 -4.71 -1.83 1.00
CA ASN A 93 -5.07 -3.22 1.21
C ASN A 93 -4.37 -3.74 2.46
N LEU A 94 -5.15 -4.00 3.50
CA LEU A 94 -4.64 -4.53 4.77
C LEU A 94 -4.80 -6.06 4.85
N ASP A 95 -5.48 -6.68 3.87
CA ASP A 95 -5.62 -8.12 3.81
C ASP A 95 -4.27 -8.76 3.46
N SER A 96 -4.03 -9.97 3.98
CA SER A 96 -2.85 -10.74 3.58
C SER A 96 -2.83 -10.97 2.08
N HIS A 97 -1.77 -10.53 1.42
CA HIS A 97 -1.57 -10.70 -0.01
C HIS A 97 -0.08 -10.78 -0.34
N HIS A 98 0.21 -11.27 -1.54
CA HIS A 98 1.56 -11.50 -2.05
C HIS A 98 1.75 -10.76 -3.36
N HIS A 99 2.99 -10.43 -3.72
CA HIS A 99 3.25 -9.57 -4.88
C HIS A 99 3.90 -10.32 -6.04
N PHE A 100 3.37 -10.17 -7.25
CA PHE A 100 4.09 -10.44 -8.48
C PHE A 100 4.73 -9.15 -9.00
N ILE A 101 6.04 -9.18 -9.29
CA ILE A 101 6.79 -8.03 -9.82
C ILE A 101 7.45 -8.41 -11.15
N CYS A 102 7.13 -7.65 -12.20
CA CYS A 102 7.75 -7.79 -13.52
C CYS A 102 9.16 -7.16 -13.54
N ALA A 103 10.17 -7.98 -13.80
CA ALA A 103 11.56 -7.55 -13.92
C ALA A 103 11.85 -6.67 -15.15
N LYS A 104 10.99 -6.67 -16.18
CA LYS A 104 11.18 -5.88 -17.43
C LYS A 104 10.55 -4.49 -17.36
N CYS A 105 9.34 -4.37 -16.80
CA CYS A 105 8.60 -3.10 -16.79
C CYS A 105 8.23 -2.59 -15.40
N GLY A 106 8.55 -3.32 -14.32
CA GLY A 106 8.20 -2.93 -12.96
C GLY A 106 6.72 -3.10 -12.60
N TYR A 107 5.91 -3.66 -13.50
CA TYR A 107 4.50 -3.96 -13.23
C TYR A 107 4.37 -4.84 -11.99
N THR A 108 3.58 -4.39 -11.02
CA THR A 108 3.34 -5.07 -9.75
C THR A 108 1.86 -5.42 -9.61
N ARG A 109 1.55 -6.60 -9.09
CA ARG A 109 0.18 -7.09 -8.86
C ARG A 109 0.09 -7.96 -7.62
N ASP A 110 -1.04 -7.84 -6.94
CA ASP A 110 -1.38 -8.73 -5.84
C ASP A 110 -1.88 -10.08 -6.33
N PHE A 111 -1.58 -11.11 -5.55
CA PHE A 111 -2.21 -12.41 -5.60
C PHE A 111 -2.39 -12.95 -4.18
N TYR A 112 -3.33 -13.87 -4.00
CA TYR A 112 -3.74 -14.38 -2.69
C TYR A 112 -3.47 -15.87 -2.61
N SER A 113 -2.94 -16.34 -1.48
CA SER A 113 -2.70 -17.76 -1.25
C SER A 113 -2.65 -18.07 0.24
N THR A 114 -3.63 -18.81 0.73
CA THR A 114 -3.69 -19.28 2.12
C THR A 114 -2.48 -20.13 2.50
N GLU A 115 -1.89 -20.84 1.55
CA GLU A 115 -0.67 -21.64 1.77
C GLU A 115 0.54 -20.75 2.04
N LEU A 116 0.63 -19.61 1.36
CA LEU A 116 1.72 -18.65 1.53
C LEU A 116 1.48 -17.72 2.74
N ASP A 117 0.23 -17.44 3.09
CA ASP A 117 -0.14 -16.72 4.31
C ASP A 117 0.31 -17.46 5.58
N HIS A 118 0.45 -18.79 5.49
CA HIS A 118 0.88 -19.67 6.57
C HIS A 118 2.18 -20.42 6.24
N ILE A 119 3.05 -19.80 5.44
CA ILE A 119 4.32 -20.42 5.06
C ILE A 119 5.13 -20.81 6.30
N GLN A 120 5.50 -22.08 6.38
CA GLN A 120 6.35 -22.57 7.45
C GLN A 120 7.79 -22.18 7.16
N LEU A 121 8.37 -21.38 8.04
CA LEU A 121 9.76 -21.00 7.95
C LEU A 121 10.64 -22.12 8.52
N PRO A 122 11.80 -22.39 7.90
CA PRO A 122 12.72 -23.39 8.45
C PRO A 122 13.34 -22.87 9.75
N ASP A 123 13.58 -23.77 10.71
CA ASP A 123 14.18 -23.48 12.03
C ASP A 123 15.48 -22.65 11.96
N SER A 124 16.19 -22.70 10.82
CA SER A 124 17.37 -21.86 10.57
C SER A 124 17.07 -20.36 10.65
N VAL A 125 15.84 -19.92 10.39
CA VAL A 125 15.46 -18.50 10.47
C VAL A 125 15.36 -18.04 11.93
N ASP A 126 14.86 -18.88 12.83
CA ASP A 126 14.77 -18.56 14.27
C ASP A 126 16.14 -18.29 14.88
N SER A 127 17.20 -18.90 14.32
CA SER A 127 18.58 -18.64 14.74
C SER A 127 19.13 -17.28 14.32
N LEU A 128 18.47 -16.57 13.39
CA LEU A 128 18.90 -15.27 12.88
C LEU A 128 18.36 -14.09 13.68
N GLY A 129 17.23 -14.26 14.39
CA GLY A 129 16.64 -13.21 15.22
C GLY A 129 15.12 -13.35 15.38
N GLU A 130 14.50 -12.31 15.96
CA GLU A 130 13.05 -12.23 16.08
C GLU A 130 12.43 -11.78 14.74
N ILE A 131 11.42 -12.53 14.29
CA ILE A 131 10.76 -12.31 13.00
C ILE A 131 9.58 -11.36 13.21
N GLU A 132 9.69 -10.12 12.74
CA GLU A 132 8.61 -9.14 12.81
C GLU A 132 7.56 -9.34 11.71
N ALA A 133 7.98 -9.76 10.50
CA ALA A 133 7.09 -9.97 9.37
C ALA A 133 7.69 -10.91 8.31
N THR A 134 6.82 -11.56 7.54
CA THR A 134 7.18 -12.38 6.36
C THR A 134 6.42 -11.86 5.14
N HIS A 135 7.12 -11.66 4.03
CA HIS A 135 6.54 -11.21 2.77
C HIS A 135 6.98 -12.14 1.64
N VAL A 136 6.04 -12.51 0.75
CA VAL A 136 6.35 -13.32 -0.44
C VAL A 136 6.25 -12.46 -1.70
N GLU A 137 7.37 -12.37 -2.42
CA GLU A 137 7.44 -11.73 -3.73
C GLU A 137 7.79 -12.76 -4.81
N VAL A 138 7.01 -12.79 -5.89
CA VAL A 138 7.31 -13.55 -7.11
C VAL A 138 7.85 -12.59 -8.15
N ARG A 139 9.10 -12.80 -8.56
CA ARG A 139 9.75 -11.98 -9.60
C ARG A 139 9.80 -12.74 -10.92
N GLY A 140 9.31 -12.10 -11.99
CA GLY A 140 9.23 -12.73 -13.31
C GLY A 140 9.06 -11.73 -14.44
N VAL A 141 8.55 -12.17 -15.59
CA VAL A 141 8.19 -11.28 -16.71
C VAL A 141 6.67 -11.37 -16.92
N CYS A 142 5.97 -10.23 -16.91
CA CYS A 142 4.52 -10.23 -17.08
C CYS A 142 4.12 -10.66 -18.49
N ARG A 143 2.88 -11.15 -18.66
CA ARG A 143 2.35 -11.59 -19.96
C ARG A 143 2.52 -10.55 -21.06
N GLN A 144 2.19 -9.28 -20.77
CA GLN A 144 2.39 -8.18 -21.71
C GLN A 144 3.84 -8.08 -22.22
N CYS A 145 4.82 -8.31 -21.34
CA CYS A 145 6.23 -8.24 -21.67
C CYS A 145 6.78 -9.49 -22.38
N ILE A 146 6.11 -10.64 -22.24
CA ILE A 146 6.42 -11.90 -22.96
C ILE A 146 5.84 -11.83 -24.38
N ASP A 147 4.63 -11.29 -24.51
CA ASP A 147 3.92 -11.16 -25.78
C ASP A 147 4.42 -9.96 -26.61
N THR A 148 5.51 -9.30 -26.18
CA THR A 148 6.22 -8.19 -26.85
C THR A 148 7.64 -8.59 -27.22
#